data_AF-A0A9P8UMW3-F1
#
_entry.id   AF-A0A9P8UMW3-F1
#
_cell.length_a   1.000
_cell.length_b   1.000
_cell.length_c   1.000
_cell.angle_alpha   90.00
_cell.angle_beta   90.00
_cell.angle_gamma   90.00
#
_symmetry.space_group_name_H-M   'P 1'
#
loop_
_entity.id
_entity.type
_entity.pdbx_description
1 polymer ?
#
loop_
_entity_poly.entity_id
_entity_poly.type
_entity_poly.pdbx_seq_one_letter_code
_entity_poly.pdbx_strand_id
1 'polypeptide(L)'
;MHNSLTRIQNVFGFFTTVAFVVAAFIAASDFAAPRTPSASIKTTNVQVVKGRPHYYSTRKEEYAIIKFSLDADLSSLFTWNTKQLFVYVTAEWASPAGANQTNSAVIWDSIITAPSSDHLANVGPATLKKLKRSAAGKAVDPARGVLSLRNQRPKYQITHPGGRIAETADVVLKVHYNVQPWVGALTWSQDRDYGLWKAVKGGLSKAFSLPAVKVKEAKKA
;
A
#
# COMPACT_ATOMS: atom_id res chain seq x y z
N MET A 1 24.39 -7.77 -49.74
CA MET A 1 24.70 -7.16 -48.42
C MET A 1 23.82 -7.78 -47.34
N HIS A 2 24.07 -9.05 -46.98
CA HIS A 2 23.32 -9.75 -45.92
C HIS A 2 24.30 -10.57 -45.08
N ASN A 3 25.06 -9.92 -44.20
CA ASN A 3 25.92 -10.65 -43.27
C ASN A 3 25.07 -11.24 -42.12
N SER A 4 25.49 -12.35 -41.50
CA SER A 4 24.73 -13.06 -40.46
C SER A 4 24.26 -12.14 -39.32
N LEU A 5 25.06 -11.12 -38.98
CA LEU A 5 24.70 -10.07 -38.02
C LEU A 5 23.42 -9.30 -38.40
N THR A 6 23.26 -8.94 -39.67
CA THR A 6 22.07 -8.22 -40.16
C THR A 6 20.80 -9.08 -40.07
N ARG A 7 20.92 -10.40 -40.26
CA ARG A 7 19.80 -11.34 -40.12
C ARG A 7 19.40 -11.50 -38.65
N ILE A 8 20.37 -11.63 -37.75
CA ILE A 8 20.11 -11.71 -36.30
C ILE A 8 19.45 -10.42 -35.81
N GLN A 9 19.94 -9.25 -36.23
CA GLN A 9 19.35 -7.97 -35.88
C GLN A 9 17.89 -7.87 -36.32
N ASN A 10 17.56 -8.30 -37.55
CA ASN A 10 16.19 -8.28 -38.06
C ASN A 10 15.29 -9.26 -37.30
N VAL A 11 15.76 -10.47 -37.00
CA VAL A 11 14.99 -11.46 -36.21
C VAL A 11 14.75 -10.94 -34.80
N PHE A 12 15.76 -10.36 -34.16
CA PHE A 12 15.62 -9.78 -32.82
C PHE A 12 14.67 -8.57 -32.84
N GLY A 13 14.77 -7.68 -33.82
CA GLY A 13 13.85 -6.55 -33.99
C GLY A 13 12.41 -6.98 -34.24
N PHE A 14 12.20 -8.02 -35.05
CA PHE A 14 10.87 -8.60 -35.25
C PHE A 14 10.34 -9.24 -33.96
N PHE A 15 11.17 -10.01 -33.26
CA PHE A 15 10.79 -10.61 -31.98
C PHE A 15 10.41 -9.55 -30.94
N THR A 16 11.20 -8.48 -30.78
CA THR A 16 10.91 -7.43 -29.80
C THR A 16 9.65 -6.66 -30.16
N THR A 17 9.44 -6.32 -31.44
CA THR A 17 8.20 -5.64 -31.88
C THR A 17 6.96 -6.49 -31.58
N VAL A 18 6.97 -7.79 -31.91
CA VAL A 18 5.88 -8.71 -31.56
C VAL A 18 5.69 -8.80 -30.05
N ALA A 19 6.77 -8.91 -29.28
CA ALA A 19 6.72 -8.96 -27.82
C ALA A 19 6.10 -7.69 -27.22
N PHE A 20 6.45 -6.50 -27.72
CA PHE A 20 5.87 -5.24 -27.28
C PHE A 20 4.40 -5.09 -27.65
N VAL A 21 3.98 -5.56 -28.83
CA VAL A 21 2.57 -5.57 -29.24
C VAL A 21 1.75 -6.46 -28.31
N VAL A 22 2.23 -7.67 -28.01
CA VAL A 22 1.59 -8.58 -27.05
C VAL A 22 1.56 -7.95 -25.66
N ALA A 23 2.66 -7.35 -25.21
CA ALA A 23 2.74 -6.64 -23.93
C ALA A 23 1.72 -5.49 -23.85
N ALA A 24 1.51 -4.75 -24.94
CA ALA A 24 0.52 -3.69 -25.01
C ALA A 24 -0.91 -4.24 -24.86
N PHE A 25 -1.24 -5.37 -25.49
CA PHE A 25 -2.53 -6.04 -25.30
C PHE A 25 -2.73 -6.55 -23.87
N ILE A 26 -1.69 -7.11 -23.26
CA ILE A 26 -1.71 -7.53 -21.85
C ILE A 26 -1.98 -6.31 -20.96
N ALA A 27 -1.27 -5.20 -21.16
CA ALA A 27 -1.49 -3.98 -20.39
C ALA A 27 -2.90 -3.40 -20.61
N ALA A 28 -3.40 -3.41 -21.84
CA ALA A 28 -4.73 -2.91 -22.18
C ALA A 28 -5.86 -3.74 -21.54
N SER A 29 -5.67 -5.07 -21.42
CA SER A 29 -6.67 -5.96 -20.84
C SER A 29 -6.98 -5.66 -19.37
N ASP A 30 -6.05 -5.05 -18.64
CA ASP A 30 -6.20 -4.69 -17.22
C ASP A 30 -7.29 -3.62 -17.01
N PHE A 31 -7.50 -2.74 -18.01
CA PHE A 31 -8.58 -1.75 -17.99
C PHE A 31 -9.98 -2.35 -18.13
N ALA A 32 -10.09 -3.56 -18.68
CA ALA A 32 -11.36 -4.26 -18.79
C ALA A 32 -11.74 -5.03 -17.51
N ALA A 33 -10.81 -5.18 -16.56
CA ALA A 33 -11.08 -5.89 -15.32
C ALA A 33 -11.86 -5.00 -14.33
N PRO A 34 -12.96 -5.50 -13.74
CA PRO A 34 -13.73 -4.74 -12.76
C PRO A 34 -12.96 -4.59 -11.44
N ARG A 35 -12.86 -3.36 -10.94
CA ARG A 35 -12.17 -3.04 -9.67
C ARG A 35 -13.15 -2.38 -8.72
N THR A 36 -13.49 -3.08 -7.64
CA THR A 36 -14.47 -2.64 -6.64
C THR A 36 -13.90 -2.78 -5.22
N PRO A 37 -12.80 -2.07 -4.90
CA PRO A 37 -12.18 -2.17 -3.58
C PRO A 37 -13.07 -1.56 -2.50
N SER A 38 -13.07 -2.16 -1.31
CA SER A 38 -13.75 -1.61 -0.14
C SER A 38 -12.85 -1.63 1.10
N ALA A 39 -12.98 -0.62 1.97
CA ALA A 39 -12.18 -0.55 3.18
C ALA A 39 -12.93 0.16 4.32
N SER A 40 -12.72 -0.32 5.55
CA SER A 40 -13.22 0.26 6.79
C SER A 40 -12.07 0.34 7.78
N ILE A 41 -11.73 1.56 8.19
CA ILE A 41 -10.65 1.82 9.14
C ILE A 41 -11.19 2.50 10.39
N LYS A 42 -10.74 2.01 11.56
CA LYS A 42 -11.13 2.52 12.88
C LYS A 42 -9.90 2.75 13.74
N THR A 43 -9.83 3.88 14.42
CA THR A 43 -8.78 4.15 15.41
C THR A 43 -9.09 3.41 16.70
N THR A 44 -8.09 2.77 17.30
CA THR A 44 -8.26 2.01 18.56
C THR A 44 -7.59 2.70 19.73
N ASN A 45 -6.37 3.20 19.55
CA ASN A 45 -5.62 3.84 20.61
C ASN A 45 -4.64 4.85 20.02
N VAL A 46 -4.63 6.05 20.58
CA VAL A 46 -3.79 7.16 20.12
C VAL A 46 -2.96 7.62 21.30
N GLN A 47 -1.65 7.75 21.11
CA GLN A 47 -0.73 8.20 22.16
C GLN A 47 0.29 9.16 21.57
N VAL A 48 0.59 10.23 22.30
CA VAL A 48 1.68 11.14 21.97
C VAL A 48 2.77 11.03 23.04
N VAL A 49 4.00 10.83 22.59
CA VAL A 49 5.17 10.67 23.45
C VAL A 49 6.24 11.66 23.00
N LYS A 50 6.94 12.25 23.97
CA LYS A 50 8.10 13.10 23.71
C LYS A 50 9.39 12.30 23.92
N GLY A 51 10.23 12.25 22.89
CA GLY A 51 11.45 11.46 22.93
C GLY A 51 12.35 11.67 21.71
N ARG A 52 13.28 10.74 21.49
CA ARG A 52 14.05 10.67 20.24
C ARG A 52 13.34 9.70 19.30
N PRO A 53 12.71 10.16 18.21
CA PRO A 53 11.96 9.29 17.31
C PRO A 53 12.88 8.33 16.53
N HIS A 54 14.09 8.78 16.20
CA HIS A 54 15.14 7.96 15.58
C HIS A 54 16.38 7.93 16.48
N TYR A 55 17.07 6.79 16.51
CA TYR A 55 18.27 6.59 17.32
C TYR A 55 19.35 7.66 17.07
N TYR A 56 19.48 8.11 15.81
CA TYR A 56 20.45 9.12 15.38
C TYR A 56 19.96 10.56 15.52
N SER A 57 18.72 10.81 15.93
CA SER A 57 18.23 12.18 16.11
C SER A 57 18.72 12.76 17.43
N THR A 58 19.45 13.88 17.36
CA THR A 58 19.91 14.62 18.54
C THR A 58 18.75 15.37 19.21
N ARG A 59 17.72 15.75 18.44
CA ARG A 59 16.58 16.55 18.89
C ARG A 59 15.52 15.67 19.56
N LYS A 60 15.01 16.12 20.71
CA LYS A 60 13.82 15.55 21.35
C LYS A 60 12.59 16.16 20.71
N GLU A 61 11.75 15.32 20.12
CA GLU A 61 10.54 15.71 19.41
C GLU A 61 9.34 14.93 19.93
N GLU A 62 8.16 15.47 19.71
CA GLU A 62 6.91 14.75 19.96
C GLU A 62 6.57 13.89 18.75
N TYR A 63 6.25 12.63 19.00
CA TYR A 63 5.77 11.72 17.98
C TYR A 63 4.48 11.03 18.42
N ALA A 64 3.60 10.81 17.46
CA ALA A 64 2.33 10.13 17.66
C ALA A 64 2.44 8.64 17.30
N ILE A 65 1.89 7.80 18.16
CA ILE A 65 1.68 6.38 17.94
C ILE A 65 0.18 6.15 17.80
N ILE A 66 -0.26 5.84 16.59
CA ILE A 66 -1.66 5.65 16.24
C ILE A 66 -1.90 4.17 15.96
N LYS A 67 -2.65 3.50 16.83
CA LYS A 67 -3.13 2.13 16.60
C LYS A 67 -4.50 2.17 15.95
N PHE A 68 -4.71 1.25 15.01
CA PHE A 68 -5.94 1.18 14.24
C PHE A 68 -6.35 -0.27 13.98
N SER A 69 -7.60 -0.46 13.59
CA SER A 69 -8.10 -1.70 13.01
C SER A 69 -8.53 -1.41 11.58
N LEU A 70 -8.20 -2.30 10.65
CA LEU A 70 -8.43 -2.15 9.23
C LEU A 70 -9.07 -3.44 8.71
N ASP A 71 -10.29 -3.32 8.19
CA ASP A 71 -10.95 -4.35 7.42
C ASP A 71 -11.01 -3.85 5.97
N ALA A 72 -10.27 -4.45 5.06
CA ALA A 72 -10.23 -4.06 3.66
C ALA A 72 -10.40 -5.28 2.74
N ASP A 73 -11.30 -5.17 1.78
CA ASP A 73 -11.46 -6.12 0.69
C ASP A 73 -10.90 -5.51 -0.59
N LEU A 74 -9.70 -5.97 -0.95
CA LEU A 74 -8.95 -5.58 -2.13
C LEU A 74 -8.82 -6.75 -3.12
N SER A 75 -9.61 -7.82 -2.93
CA SER A 75 -9.56 -9.02 -3.76
C SER A 75 -9.82 -8.71 -5.24
N SER A 76 -10.73 -7.78 -5.53
CA SER A 76 -11.05 -7.33 -6.90
C SER A 76 -9.88 -6.65 -7.63
N LEU A 77 -8.82 -6.22 -6.92
CA LEU A 77 -7.62 -5.65 -7.52
C LEU A 77 -6.64 -6.73 -8.02
N PHE A 78 -6.85 -7.99 -7.64
CA PHE A 78 -6.03 -9.08 -8.13
C PHE A 78 -6.62 -9.67 -9.40
N THR A 79 -6.01 -9.28 -10.52
CA THR A 79 -6.24 -9.89 -11.82
C THR A 79 -5.12 -10.86 -12.15
N TRP A 80 -5.19 -11.52 -13.31
CA TRP A 80 -4.09 -12.35 -13.82
C TRP A 80 -2.82 -11.54 -14.12
N ASN A 81 -2.95 -10.23 -14.39
CA ASN A 81 -1.83 -9.33 -14.66
C ASN A 81 -1.30 -8.67 -13.38
N THR A 82 -1.96 -8.80 -12.22
CA THR A 82 -1.47 -8.21 -10.97
C THR A 82 -0.26 -9.00 -10.44
N LYS A 83 0.87 -8.31 -10.24
CA LYS A 83 2.06 -8.89 -9.59
C LYS A 83 2.00 -8.70 -8.09
N GLN A 84 1.81 -7.45 -7.65
CA GLN A 84 1.77 -7.11 -6.24
C GLN A 84 0.89 -5.90 -5.99
N LEU A 85 0.32 -5.86 -4.80
CA LEU A 85 -0.48 -4.76 -4.29
C LEU A 85 0.23 -4.17 -3.08
N PHE A 86 0.56 -2.88 -3.16
CA PHE A 86 1.10 -2.13 -2.04
C PHE A 86 -0.03 -1.37 -1.36
N VAL A 87 -0.38 -1.76 -0.13
CA VAL A 87 -1.44 -1.13 0.66
C VAL A 87 -0.78 -0.31 1.75
N TYR A 88 -1.22 0.92 1.95
CA TYR A 88 -0.67 1.77 3.00
C TYR A 88 -1.75 2.66 3.60
N VAL A 89 -1.53 3.03 4.87
CA VAL A 89 -2.41 3.90 5.63
C VAL A 89 -1.66 5.19 5.92
N THR A 90 -2.27 6.31 5.56
CA THR A 90 -1.80 7.64 5.89
C THR A 90 -2.61 8.21 7.04
N ALA A 91 -1.99 9.04 7.86
CA ALA A 91 -2.68 10.00 8.70
C ALA A 91 -2.57 11.37 8.05
N GLU A 92 -3.71 12.02 7.84
CA GLU A 92 -3.84 13.35 7.26
C GLU A 92 -4.34 14.31 8.33
N TRP A 93 -3.77 15.50 8.40
CA TRP A 93 -4.21 16.56 9.31
C TRP A 93 -4.08 17.94 8.66
N ALA A 94 -4.93 18.86 9.09
CA ALA A 94 -4.93 20.23 8.60
C ALA A 94 -3.70 21.00 9.10
N SER A 95 -3.17 21.88 8.24
CA SER A 95 -2.19 22.89 8.64
C SER A 95 -2.91 24.11 9.25
N PRO A 96 -2.26 24.91 10.11
CA PRO A 96 -2.85 26.12 10.66
C PRO A 96 -3.39 27.07 9.58
N ALA A 97 -4.42 27.85 9.95
CA ALA A 97 -5.12 28.77 9.06
C ALA A 97 -4.14 29.69 8.30
N GLY A 98 -4.16 29.62 6.96
CA GLY A 98 -3.29 30.39 6.07
C GLY A 98 -2.27 29.54 5.28
N ALA A 99 -2.04 28.29 5.67
CA ALA A 99 -1.25 27.35 4.89
C ALA A 99 -2.18 26.38 4.13
N ASN A 100 -2.27 26.51 2.81
CA ASN A 100 -3.01 25.60 1.92
C ASN A 100 -2.34 24.20 1.78
N GLN A 101 -1.70 23.71 2.83
CA GLN A 101 -0.95 22.45 2.82
C GLN A 101 -1.67 21.42 3.67
N THR A 102 -2.03 20.29 3.07
CA THR A 102 -2.47 19.09 3.78
C THR A 102 -1.23 18.31 4.22
N ASN A 103 -1.06 18.13 5.52
CA ASN A 103 0.03 17.30 6.03
C ASN A 103 -0.43 15.84 6.00
N SER A 104 0.34 14.98 5.34
CA SER A 104 0.07 13.54 5.24
C SER A 104 1.31 12.73 5.58
N ALA A 105 1.16 11.74 6.47
CA ALA A 105 2.26 10.84 6.83
C ALA A 105 1.81 9.38 6.80
N VAL A 106 2.64 8.50 6.23
CA VAL A 106 2.37 7.05 6.22
C VAL A 106 2.67 6.46 7.60
N ILE A 107 1.71 5.72 8.16
CA ILE A 107 1.88 5.05 9.47
C ILE A 107 2.07 3.54 9.37
N TRP A 108 1.60 2.95 8.27
CA TRP A 108 1.65 1.51 8.05
C TRP A 108 1.56 1.22 6.56
N ASP A 109 2.23 0.16 6.15
CA ASP A 109 2.23 -0.37 4.80
C ASP A 109 2.22 -1.91 4.84
N SER A 110 1.78 -2.54 3.77
CA SER A 110 1.96 -3.97 3.53
C SER A 110 1.97 -4.25 2.04
N ILE A 111 2.78 -5.22 1.65
CA ILE A 111 2.84 -5.72 0.27
C ILE A 111 2.10 -7.06 0.25
N ILE A 112 1.05 -7.14 -0.56
CA ILE A 112 0.33 -8.38 -0.85
C ILE A 112 0.73 -8.83 -2.25
N THR A 113 1.45 -9.95 -2.34
CA THR A 113 1.93 -10.51 -3.60
C THR A 113 0.90 -11.44 -4.22
N ALA A 114 0.88 -11.52 -5.55
CA ALA A 114 0.15 -12.55 -6.27
C ALA A 114 0.67 -13.94 -5.88
N PRO A 115 -0.18 -14.99 -5.86
CA PRO A 115 0.23 -16.34 -5.44
C PRO A 115 1.46 -16.89 -6.17
N SER A 116 1.63 -16.53 -7.45
CA SER A 116 2.78 -16.94 -8.28
C SER A 116 4.09 -16.24 -7.91
N SER A 117 4.03 -15.14 -7.16
CA SER A 117 5.15 -14.25 -6.81
C SER A 117 5.43 -14.20 -5.31
N ASP A 118 4.76 -15.03 -4.51
CA ASP A 118 4.90 -15.00 -3.07
C ASP A 118 6.33 -15.42 -2.67
N HIS A 119 7.12 -14.46 -2.16
CA HIS A 119 8.47 -14.69 -1.65
C HIS A 119 8.47 -15.57 -0.38
N LEU A 120 7.29 -15.90 0.17
CA LEU A 120 7.14 -17.01 1.09
C LEU A 120 7.49 -18.38 0.47
N ALA A 121 7.87 -18.43 -0.81
CA ALA A 121 8.54 -19.54 -1.49
C ALA A 121 9.93 -19.93 -0.92
N ASN A 122 10.33 -19.51 0.28
CA ASN A 122 11.31 -20.22 1.12
C ASN A 122 10.75 -21.55 1.64
N VAL A 123 9.98 -22.25 0.82
CA VAL A 123 9.46 -23.57 1.12
C VAL A 123 10.24 -24.56 0.29
N GLY A 124 10.67 -25.65 0.92
CA GLY A 124 11.45 -26.69 0.25
C GLY A 124 10.82 -27.16 -1.07
N PRO A 125 11.61 -27.70 -2.00
CA PRO A 125 11.20 -27.99 -3.37
C PRO A 125 9.91 -28.82 -3.51
N ALA A 126 9.62 -29.68 -2.52
CA ALA A 126 8.38 -30.46 -2.45
C ALA A 126 7.13 -29.59 -2.25
N THR A 127 7.19 -28.61 -1.34
CA THR A 127 6.06 -27.72 -1.06
C THR A 127 5.87 -26.72 -2.19
N LEU A 128 6.96 -26.25 -2.82
CA LEU A 128 6.89 -25.44 -4.04
C LEU A 128 6.17 -26.18 -5.18
N LYS A 129 6.49 -27.47 -5.41
CA LYS A 129 5.81 -28.30 -6.43
C LYS A 129 4.33 -28.49 -6.10
N LYS A 130 3.99 -28.66 -4.82
CA LYS A 130 2.60 -28.78 -4.35
C LYS A 130 1.83 -27.47 -4.53
N LEU A 131 2.42 -26.33 -4.19
CA LEU A 131 1.85 -24.99 -4.35
C LEU A 131 1.66 -24.63 -5.83
N LYS A 132 2.65 -24.89 -6.68
CA LYS A 132 2.53 -24.70 -8.14
C LYS A 132 1.41 -25.58 -8.73
N ARG A 133 1.33 -26.85 -8.32
CA ARG A 133 0.26 -27.76 -8.75
C ARG A 133 -1.12 -27.36 -8.20
N SER A 134 -1.19 -26.79 -7.00
CA SER A 134 -2.44 -26.32 -6.41
C SER A 134 -2.89 -24.96 -6.94
N ALA A 135 -1.97 -24.15 -7.45
CA ALA A 135 -2.24 -22.86 -8.07
C ALA A 135 -2.54 -22.99 -9.58
N ALA A 136 -2.09 -24.07 -10.22
CA ALA A 136 -2.38 -24.34 -11.63
C ALA A 136 -3.90 -24.45 -11.85
N GLY A 137 -4.44 -23.53 -12.67
CA GLY A 137 -5.87 -23.51 -13.04
C GLY A 137 -6.82 -22.91 -12.00
N LYS A 138 -6.33 -22.45 -10.84
CA LYS A 138 -7.15 -21.67 -9.91
C LYS A 138 -7.06 -20.19 -10.27
N ALA A 139 -8.21 -19.56 -10.50
CA ALA A 139 -8.31 -18.10 -10.39
C ALA A 139 -7.78 -17.68 -9.00
N VAL A 140 -7.20 -16.49 -8.91
CA VAL A 140 -6.61 -15.93 -7.68
C VAL A 140 -7.47 -16.32 -6.46
N ASP A 141 -6.84 -16.88 -5.42
CA ASP A 141 -7.52 -17.24 -4.18
C ASP A 141 -8.44 -16.09 -3.73
N PRO A 142 -9.76 -16.30 -3.63
CA PRO A 142 -10.72 -15.23 -3.33
C PRO A 142 -10.51 -14.61 -1.95
N ALA A 143 -9.81 -15.28 -1.03
CA ALA A 143 -9.43 -14.70 0.26
C ALA A 143 -8.21 -13.76 0.14
N ARG A 144 -7.49 -13.78 -0.98
CA ARG A 144 -6.31 -12.94 -1.20
C ARG A 144 -6.72 -11.50 -1.47
N GLY A 145 -6.07 -10.57 -0.79
CA GLY A 145 -6.46 -9.15 -0.82
C GLY A 145 -7.50 -8.78 0.24
N VAL A 146 -8.02 -9.73 1.01
CA VAL A 146 -8.80 -9.44 2.21
C VAL A 146 -7.84 -9.24 3.39
N LEU A 147 -7.84 -8.03 3.95
CA LEU A 147 -7.08 -7.66 5.14
C LEU A 147 -8.05 -7.49 6.32
N SER A 148 -7.80 -8.19 7.42
CA SER A 148 -8.49 -7.99 8.70
C SER A 148 -7.43 -7.80 9.79
N LEU A 149 -7.07 -6.55 10.04
CA LEU A 149 -6.10 -6.15 11.05
C LEU A 149 -6.83 -5.62 12.28
N ARG A 150 -6.53 -6.19 13.46
CA ARG A 150 -7.12 -5.77 14.73
C ARG A 150 -6.06 -5.16 15.63
N ASN A 151 -6.30 -3.94 16.11
CA ASN A 151 -5.39 -3.23 17.01
C ASN A 151 -3.93 -3.20 16.50
N GLN A 152 -3.77 -3.00 15.19
CA GLN A 152 -2.50 -2.98 14.49
C GLN A 152 -1.64 -1.85 15.04
N ARG A 153 -0.40 -2.18 15.39
CA ARG A 153 0.61 -1.18 15.74
C ARG A 153 1.13 -0.52 14.46
N PRO A 154 1.34 0.81 14.48
CA PRO A 154 1.92 1.49 13.34
C PRO A 154 3.37 1.02 13.14
N LYS A 155 3.80 0.92 11.88
CA LYS A 155 5.20 0.69 11.53
C LYS A 155 6.03 1.96 11.70
N TYR A 156 5.44 3.10 11.35
CA TYR A 156 6.07 4.40 11.37
C TYR A 156 5.39 5.32 12.37
N GLN A 157 6.20 6.08 13.09
CA GLN A 157 5.74 7.10 14.02
C GLN A 157 5.64 8.43 13.26
N ILE A 158 4.64 9.24 13.57
CA ILE A 158 4.46 10.54 12.93
C ILE A 158 5.08 11.61 13.80
N THR A 159 5.92 12.45 13.20
CA THR A 159 6.41 13.71 13.78
C THR A 159 5.88 14.89 12.97
N HIS A 160 5.83 16.06 13.60
CA HIS A 160 5.53 17.31 12.93
C HIS A 160 6.83 18.07 12.64
N PRO A 161 6.98 18.77 11.50
CA PRO A 161 8.17 19.57 11.20
C PRO A 161 8.49 20.63 12.29
N GLY A 162 7.46 21.13 12.97
CA GLY A 162 7.59 22.05 14.11
C GLY A 162 8.06 21.39 15.43
N GLY A 163 8.26 20.07 15.46
CA GLY A 163 8.69 19.30 16.63
C GLY A 163 7.62 19.07 17.71
N ARG A 164 6.42 19.63 17.54
CA ARG A 164 5.23 19.45 18.38
C ARG A 164 4.08 18.90 17.55
N ILE A 165 3.49 17.80 18.01
CA ILE A 165 2.36 17.12 17.35
C ILE A 165 1.21 16.82 18.32
N ALA A 166 1.40 17.06 19.62
CA ALA A 166 0.30 16.97 20.57
C ALA A 166 -0.81 17.96 20.20
N GLU A 167 -2.05 17.61 20.50
CA GLU A 167 -3.23 18.47 20.36
C GLU A 167 -3.57 18.86 18.91
N THR A 168 -2.97 18.21 17.91
CA THR A 168 -3.43 18.34 16.52
C THR A 168 -4.86 17.83 16.41
N ALA A 169 -5.76 18.72 16.02
CA ALA A 169 -7.16 18.42 15.76
C ALA A 169 -7.35 17.80 14.36
N ASP A 170 -8.49 17.14 14.18
CA ASP A 170 -8.99 16.68 12.88
C ASP A 170 -8.02 15.76 12.11
N VAL A 171 -7.35 14.86 12.82
CA VAL A 171 -6.55 13.80 12.18
C VAL A 171 -7.50 12.75 11.61
N VAL A 172 -7.29 12.40 10.35
CA VAL A 172 -8.05 11.37 9.63
C VAL A 172 -7.09 10.32 9.11
N LEU A 173 -7.45 9.04 9.25
CA LEU A 173 -6.71 7.96 8.60
C LEU A 173 -7.32 7.67 7.24
N LYS A 174 -6.48 7.62 6.21
CA LYS A 174 -6.87 7.26 4.84
C LYS A 174 -6.15 6.00 4.39
N VAL A 175 -6.90 5.07 3.81
CA VAL A 175 -6.38 3.83 3.22
C VAL A 175 -6.10 4.08 1.74
N HIS A 176 -4.89 3.74 1.33
CA HIS A 176 -4.45 3.82 -0.04
C HIS A 176 -3.95 2.47 -0.53
N TYR A 177 -3.96 2.31 -1.84
CA TYR A 177 -3.32 1.18 -2.48
C TYR A 177 -2.62 1.61 -3.76
N ASN A 178 -1.63 0.82 -4.16
CA ASN A 178 -0.98 0.87 -5.45
C ASN A 178 -0.93 -0.55 -6.03
N VAL A 179 -1.49 -0.73 -7.23
CA VAL A 179 -1.45 -1.98 -7.98
C VAL A 179 -0.26 -1.92 -8.92
N GLN A 180 0.63 -2.91 -8.80
CA GLN A 180 1.72 -3.13 -9.72
C GLN A 180 1.42 -4.35 -10.60
N PRO A 181 1.25 -4.15 -11.92
CA PRO A 181 1.07 -5.25 -12.85
C PRO A 181 2.40 -5.95 -13.18
N TRP A 182 2.32 -7.13 -13.78
CA TRP A 182 3.45 -7.80 -14.44
C TRP A 182 3.88 -7.02 -15.68
N VAL A 183 2.91 -6.55 -16.46
CA VAL A 183 3.12 -5.73 -17.66
C VAL A 183 2.10 -4.61 -17.68
N GLY A 184 2.56 -3.36 -17.66
CA GLY A 184 1.70 -2.17 -17.72
C GLY A 184 2.12 -1.07 -16.75
N ALA A 185 1.29 -0.05 -16.66
CA ALA A 185 1.50 1.08 -15.76
C ALA A 185 1.06 0.74 -14.32
N LEU A 186 1.73 1.34 -13.34
CA LEU A 186 1.25 1.31 -11.96
C LEU A 186 -0.06 2.10 -11.88
N THR A 187 -0.98 1.61 -11.06
CA THR A 187 -2.27 2.29 -10.81
C THR A 187 -2.47 2.49 -9.32
N TRP A 188 -3.13 3.59 -8.93
CA TRP A 188 -3.27 3.99 -7.53
C TRP A 188 -4.74 4.03 -7.11
N SER A 189 -4.97 4.13 -5.81
CA SER A 189 -6.28 4.49 -5.26
C SER A 189 -6.80 5.76 -5.92
N GLN A 190 -8.04 5.72 -6.38
CA GLN A 190 -8.72 6.83 -7.05
C GLN A 190 -9.84 7.36 -6.16
N ASP A 191 -10.05 8.68 -6.16
CA ASP A 191 -11.14 9.33 -5.42
C ASP A 191 -12.44 9.43 -6.22
N ARG A 192 -12.42 9.04 -7.51
CA ARG A 192 -13.57 9.09 -8.43
C ARG A 192 -13.72 7.76 -9.16
N ASP A 193 -14.92 7.50 -9.67
CA ASP A 193 -15.20 6.34 -10.51
C ASP A 193 -14.75 6.57 -11.95
N TYR A 194 -14.11 5.57 -12.55
CA TYR A 194 -13.72 5.52 -13.96
C TYR A 194 -14.22 4.22 -14.58
N GLY A 195 -15.44 4.24 -15.15
CA GLY A 195 -16.05 3.07 -15.78
C GLY A 195 -16.18 1.88 -14.82
N LEU A 196 -15.47 0.79 -15.12
CA LEU A 196 -15.41 -0.45 -14.32
C LEU A 196 -14.51 -0.31 -13.07
N TRP A 197 -13.73 0.75 -12.98
CA TRP A 197 -12.88 1.04 -11.83
C TRP A 197 -13.61 1.98 -10.89
N LYS A 198 -13.91 1.48 -9.69
CA LYS A 198 -14.63 2.23 -8.66
C LYS A 198 -13.66 2.83 -7.65
N ALA A 199 -14.01 4.00 -7.13
CA ALA A 199 -13.32 4.54 -5.97
C ALA A 199 -13.42 3.58 -4.78
N VAL A 200 -12.46 3.66 -3.85
CA VAL A 200 -12.50 2.84 -2.63
C VAL A 200 -13.77 3.16 -1.88
N LYS A 201 -14.62 2.15 -1.69
CA LYS A 201 -15.81 2.30 -0.85
C LYS A 201 -15.37 2.38 0.61
N GLY A 202 -15.38 3.59 1.17
CA GLY A 202 -14.89 3.86 2.52
C GLY A 202 -13.40 4.21 2.53
N GLY A 203 -12.66 3.65 3.48
CA GLY A 203 -11.21 3.88 3.60
C GLY A 203 -10.82 5.16 4.35
N LEU A 204 -11.78 5.96 4.81
CA LEU A 204 -11.55 7.10 5.69
C LEU A 204 -12.03 6.78 7.11
N SER A 205 -11.21 7.10 8.11
CA SER A 205 -11.64 7.03 9.52
C SER A 205 -12.48 8.25 9.89
N LYS A 206 -13.17 8.16 11.02
CA LYS A 206 -13.68 9.36 11.69
C LYS A 206 -12.50 10.26 12.08
N ALA A 207 -12.70 11.57 12.02
CA ALA A 207 -11.73 12.54 12.53
C ALA A 207 -11.55 12.35 14.04
N PHE A 208 -10.31 12.47 14.51
CA PHE A 208 -9.96 12.38 15.91
C PHE A 208 -8.81 13.35 16.23
N SER A 209 -8.72 13.74 17.49
CA SER A 209 -7.64 14.63 17.95
C SER A 209 -6.52 13.83 18.60
N LEU A 210 -5.29 14.29 18.44
CA LEU A 210 -4.14 13.73 19.16
C LEU A 210 -4.19 14.18 20.62
N PRO A 211 -4.02 13.26 21.59
CA PRO A 211 -4.03 13.62 23.00
C PRO A 211 -2.79 14.45 23.37
N ALA A 212 -2.85 15.09 24.53
CA ALA A 212 -1.70 15.75 25.14
C ALA A 212 -0.53 14.77 25.34
N VAL A 213 0.69 15.31 25.38
CA VAL A 213 1.92 14.52 25.59
C VAL A 213 1.80 13.75 26.90
N LYS A 214 1.96 12.42 26.84
CA LYS A 214 2.17 11.63 28.05
C LYS A 214 3.52 12.01 28.65
N VAL A 215 3.49 12.84 29.68
CA VAL A 215 4.65 13.07 30.55
C VAL A 215 4.92 11.73 31.23
N LYS A 216 6.03 11.07 30.90
CA LYS A 216 6.53 9.99 31.77
C LYS A 216 6.75 10.64 33.13
N GLU A 217 5.94 10.29 34.12
CA GLU A 217 6.23 10.62 35.51
C GLU A 217 7.70 10.26 35.75
N ALA A 218 8.49 11.28 36.10
CA ALA A 218 9.86 11.07 36.51
C ALA A 218 9.80 10.05 37.65
N LYS A 219 10.52 8.93 37.50
CA LYS A 219 10.80 8.01 38.61
C LYS A 219 11.17 8.88 39.82
N LYS A 220 10.30 8.91 40.84
CA LYS A 220 10.64 9.45 42.15
C LYS A 220 11.80 8.61 42.69
N ALA A 221 12.93 9.28 42.90
CA ALA A 221 14.15 8.86 43.58
C ALA A 221 14.92 7.67 42.97
#